data_AF-R7UH83-F1
#
_entry.id   AF-R7UH83-F1
#
_cell.length_a   1.000
_cell.length_b   1.000
_cell.length_c   1.000
_cell.angle_alpha   90.00
_cell.angle_beta   90.00
_cell.angle_gamma   90.00
#
_symmetry.space_group_name_H-M   'P 1'
#
loop_
_entity.id
_entity.type
_entity.pdbx_description
1 polymer ?
#
loop_
_entity_poly.entity_id
_entity_poly.type
_entity_poly.pdbx_seq_one_letter_code
_entity_poly.pdbx_strand_id
1 'polypeptide(L)'
;MPLSIVILGFNPDPYAYLLFSLGVSMMAMAAVGMGHMAAALLPNPQLCMTLAPLMLGIFLTFAGFLVREDTLLPIFLPLLYLSPYRYTYTGLLIVQWRDIDYISCTYSTDYEDWFDAYNATTSTSGCLTNGYEVLRDYGYNPGDVRFDFWVVVAFFFAVEIIGYLVLWRRGSQRRK
;
A
#
# COMPACT_ATOMS: atom_id res chain seq x y z
N MET A 1 7.24 -6.14 -14.31
CA MET A 1 6.53 -4.95 -13.81
C MET A 1 7.09 -3.58 -14.26
N PRO A 2 8.21 -3.42 -15.02
CA PRO A 2 8.62 -2.08 -15.48
C PRO A 2 7.72 -1.50 -16.58
N LEU A 3 7.13 -2.37 -17.41
CA LEU A 3 6.29 -1.98 -18.54
C LEU A 3 4.98 -1.27 -18.13
N SER A 4 4.39 -1.61 -16.99
CA SER A 4 3.11 -1.04 -16.57
C SER A 4 3.20 0.44 -16.22
N ILE A 5 4.33 0.88 -15.65
CA ILE A 5 4.53 2.29 -15.25
C ILE A 5 4.55 3.20 -16.49
N VAL A 6 5.19 2.73 -17.57
CA VAL A 6 5.28 3.44 -18.84
C VAL A 6 3.92 3.50 -19.54
N ILE A 7 3.18 2.39 -19.56
CA ILE A 7 1.85 2.32 -20.20
C ILE A 7 0.83 3.21 -19.47
N LEU A 8 0.89 3.26 -18.13
CA LEU A 8 -0.03 4.02 -17.30
C LEU A 8 0.29 5.52 -17.24
N GLY A 9 1.43 5.96 -17.79
CA GLY A 9 1.85 7.36 -17.74
C GLY A 9 2.13 7.84 -16.31
N PHE A 10 2.66 6.96 -15.45
CA PHE A 10 3.08 7.31 -14.09
C PHE A 10 4.30 8.23 -14.09
N ASN A 11 4.71 8.70 -12.91
CA ASN A 11 5.74 9.74 -12.77
C ASN A 11 6.99 9.41 -13.63
N PRO A 12 7.35 10.27 -14.60
CA PRO A 12 8.43 10.00 -15.56
C PRO A 12 9.84 10.13 -14.95
N ASP A 13 9.96 10.64 -13.72
CA ASP A 13 11.25 10.74 -13.04
C ASP A 13 11.90 9.35 -12.86
N PRO A 14 13.14 9.12 -13.36
CA PRO A 14 13.82 7.84 -13.21
C PRO A 14 14.03 7.42 -11.76
N TYR A 15 14.18 8.35 -10.83
CA TYR A 15 14.33 8.03 -9.41
C TYR A 15 13.00 7.54 -8.82
N ALA A 16 11.89 8.24 -9.08
CA ALA A 16 10.55 7.79 -8.71
C ALA A 16 10.22 6.41 -9.33
N TYR A 17 10.56 6.19 -10.60
CA TYR A 17 10.40 4.91 -11.27
C TYR A 17 11.13 3.77 -10.56
N LEU A 18 12.40 3.97 -10.18
CA LEU A 18 13.19 2.97 -9.47
C LEU A 18 12.58 2.65 -8.10
N LEU A 19 12.23 3.68 -7.32
CA LEU A 19 11.58 3.50 -6.02
C LEU A 19 10.24 2.79 -6.13
N PHE A 20 9.43 3.13 -7.13
CA PHE A 20 8.16 2.47 -7.36
C PHE A 20 8.36 0.99 -7.70
N SER A 21 9.30 0.68 -8.61
CA SER A 21 9.63 -0.70 -8.97
C SER A 21 10.14 -1.51 -7.78
N LEU A 22 10.97 -0.90 -6.94
CA LEU A 22 11.48 -1.47 -5.70
C LEU A 22 10.33 -1.75 -4.73
N GLY A 23 9.45 -0.79 -4.50
CA GLY A 23 8.30 -0.92 -3.59
C GLY A 23 7.38 -2.07 -3.98
N VAL A 24 7.05 -2.19 -5.27
CA VAL A 24 6.25 -3.31 -5.76
C VAL A 24 6.97 -4.65 -5.62
N SER A 25 8.29 -4.69 -5.87
CA SER A 25 9.07 -5.91 -5.66
C SER A 25 9.09 -6.34 -4.19
N MET A 26 9.20 -5.38 -3.27
CA MET A 26 9.16 -5.62 -1.83
C MET A 26 7.79 -6.11 -1.37
N MET A 27 6.70 -5.55 -1.93
CA MET A 27 5.34 -6.03 -1.73
C MET A 27 5.21 -7.52 -2.12
N ALA A 28 5.78 -7.88 -3.27
CA ALA A 28 5.77 -9.26 -3.75
C ALA A 28 6.60 -10.18 -2.85
N MET A 29 7.79 -9.73 -2.40
CA MET A 29 8.61 -10.49 -1.45
C MET A 29 7.90 -10.70 -0.11
N ALA A 30 7.22 -9.69 0.43
CA ALA A 30 6.41 -9.83 1.65
C ALA A 30 5.27 -10.85 1.48
N ALA A 31 4.61 -10.86 0.31
CA ALA A 31 3.58 -11.85 -0.02
C ALA A 31 4.15 -13.28 -0.08
N VAL A 32 5.32 -13.45 -0.72
CA VAL A 32 6.02 -14.73 -0.79
C VAL A 32 6.45 -15.22 0.60
N GLY A 33 7.01 -14.34 1.44
CA GLY A 33 7.41 -14.69 2.81
C GLY A 33 6.24 -15.13 3.68
N MET A 34 5.07 -14.51 3.54
CA MET A 34 3.85 -14.98 4.20
C MET A 34 3.40 -16.36 3.68
N GLY A 35 3.54 -16.62 2.38
CA GLY A 35 3.31 -17.94 1.79
C GLY A 35 4.22 -19.01 2.36
N HIS A 36 5.53 -18.71 2.52
CA HIS A 36 6.49 -19.61 3.16
C HIS A 36 6.13 -19.88 4.63
N MET A 37 5.78 -18.84 5.39
CA MET A 37 5.35 -18.98 6.77
C MET A 37 4.10 -19.86 6.88
N ALA A 38 3.10 -19.66 6.00
CA ALA A 38 1.89 -20.49 5.96
C ALA A 38 2.20 -21.96 5.64
N ALA A 39 3.10 -22.20 4.68
CA ALA A 39 3.55 -23.55 4.33
C ALA A 39 4.30 -24.23 5.49
N ALA A 40 5.07 -23.47 6.28
CA ALA A 40 5.75 -23.98 7.46
C ALA A 40 4.79 -24.32 8.61
N LEU A 41 3.73 -23.51 8.79
CA LEU A 41 2.74 -23.67 9.86
C LEU A 41 1.73 -24.78 9.57
N LEU A 42 1.29 -24.94 8.33
CA LEU A 42 0.24 -25.91 7.99
C LEU A 42 0.83 -27.30 7.76
N PRO A 43 0.15 -28.38 8.21
CA PRO A 43 0.64 -29.75 8.02
C PRO A 43 0.32 -30.32 6.63
N ASN A 44 -0.61 -29.72 5.88
CA ASN A 44 -1.12 -30.22 4.61
C ASN A 44 -1.04 -29.15 3.52
N PRO A 45 -0.42 -29.43 2.35
CA PRO A 45 -0.28 -28.46 1.27
C PRO A 45 -1.62 -28.02 0.65
N GLN A 46 -2.64 -28.88 0.60
CA GLN A 46 -3.97 -28.51 0.11
C GLN A 46 -4.63 -27.46 1.01
N LEU A 47 -4.45 -27.55 2.34
CA LEU A 47 -4.94 -26.53 3.27
C LEU A 47 -4.19 -25.21 3.10
N CYS A 48 -2.89 -25.26 2.77
CA CYS A 48 -2.12 -24.05 2.50
C CYS A 48 -2.62 -23.32 1.26
N MET A 49 -2.92 -24.04 0.18
CA MET A 49 -3.41 -23.42 -1.05
C MET A 49 -4.78 -22.76 -0.90
N THR A 50 -5.63 -23.24 0.02
CA THR A 50 -6.93 -22.62 0.29
C THR A 50 -6.85 -21.47 1.29
N LEU A 51 -6.00 -21.57 2.31
CA LEU A 51 -5.90 -20.55 3.37
C LEU A 51 -4.97 -19.39 3.00
N ALA A 52 -3.93 -19.61 2.20
CA ALA A 52 -2.98 -18.55 1.85
C ALA A 52 -3.66 -17.35 1.15
N PRO A 53 -4.54 -17.54 0.13
CA PRO A 53 -5.24 -16.43 -0.51
C PRO A 53 -6.17 -15.69 0.45
N LEU A 54 -6.83 -16.40 1.38
CA LEU A 54 -7.68 -15.77 2.39
C LEU A 54 -6.87 -14.88 3.32
N MET A 55 -5.71 -15.38 3.76
CA MET A 55 -4.85 -14.63 4.65
C MET A 55 -4.28 -13.39 3.95
N LEU A 56 -3.81 -13.53 2.71
CA LEU A 56 -3.37 -12.41 1.88
C LEU A 56 -4.49 -11.39 1.66
N GLY A 57 -5.70 -11.86 1.37
CA GLY A 57 -6.89 -11.02 1.18
C GLY A 57 -7.20 -10.16 2.40
N ILE A 58 -7.15 -10.73 3.61
CA ILE A 58 -7.35 -9.98 4.85
C ILE A 58 -6.29 -8.88 4.99
N PHE A 59 -5.00 -9.19 4.82
CA PHE A 59 -3.96 -8.16 4.91
C PHE A 59 -4.09 -7.08 3.83
N LEU A 60 -4.55 -7.44 2.63
CA LEU A 60 -4.81 -6.51 1.53
C LEU A 60 -6.00 -5.58 1.83
N THR A 61 -7.06 -6.06 2.50
CA THR A 61 -8.18 -5.20 2.92
C THR A 61 -7.76 -4.07 3.84
N PHE A 62 -6.73 -4.30 4.66
CA PHE A 62 -6.16 -3.27 5.54
C PHE A 62 -4.94 -2.56 4.94
N ALA A 63 -4.76 -2.59 3.62
CA ALA A 63 -3.67 -1.90 2.95
C ALA A 63 -3.87 -0.37 2.82
N GLY A 64 -5.01 0.17 3.23
CA GLY A 64 -5.29 1.62 3.20
C GLY A 64 -5.95 2.13 1.90
N PHE A 65 -6.04 1.31 0.85
CA PHE A 65 -6.79 1.65 -0.38
C PHE A 65 -8.24 1.18 -0.38
N LEU A 66 -8.53 0.03 0.25
CA LEU A 66 -9.88 -0.53 0.35
C LEU A 66 -10.68 0.05 1.52
N VAL A 67 -9.99 0.31 2.62
CA VAL A 67 -10.58 0.83 3.86
C VAL A 67 -9.73 2.01 4.32
N ARG A 68 -10.39 3.13 4.58
CA ARG A 68 -9.74 4.37 5.01
C ARG A 68 -9.44 4.31 6.51
N GLU A 69 -8.26 4.75 6.92
CA GLU A 69 -7.76 4.58 8.30
C GLU A 69 -8.59 5.38 9.34
N ASP A 70 -9.14 6.52 8.93
CA ASP A 70 -9.97 7.43 9.74
C ASP A 70 -11.35 6.87 10.13
N THR A 71 -11.92 5.99 9.29
CA THR A 71 -13.26 5.39 9.48
C THR A 71 -13.21 4.02 10.15
N LEU A 72 -12.01 3.52 10.46
CA LEU A 72 -11.81 2.18 10.99
C LEU A 72 -12.17 2.07 12.47
N LEU A 73 -12.87 1.00 12.87
CA LEU A 73 -13.11 0.73 14.29
C LEU A 73 -11.78 0.48 15.03
N PRO A 74 -11.61 0.98 16.27
CA PRO A 74 -10.36 0.86 17.03
C PRO A 74 -9.85 -0.58 17.23
N ILE A 75 -10.76 -1.56 17.21
CA ILE A 75 -10.45 -2.99 17.38
C ILE A 75 -9.62 -3.53 16.21
N PHE A 76 -9.77 -2.97 15.00
CA PHE A 76 -9.04 -3.41 13.80
C PHE A 76 -7.72 -2.66 13.57
N LEU A 77 -7.43 -1.61 14.35
CA LEU A 77 -6.17 -0.86 14.25
C LEU A 77 -4.91 -1.74 14.31
N PRO A 78 -4.81 -2.76 15.21
CA PRO A 78 -3.63 -3.61 15.25
C PRO A 78 -3.39 -4.37 13.94
N LEU A 79 -4.47 -4.80 13.28
CA LEU A 79 -4.39 -5.55 12.02
C LEU A 79 -3.98 -4.66 10.85
N LEU A 80 -4.38 -3.39 10.90
CA LEU A 80 -3.93 -2.34 9.99
C LEU A 80 -2.42 -2.06 10.15
N TYR A 81 -1.95 -1.84 11.38
CA TYR A 81 -0.52 -1.60 11.65
C TYR A 81 0.37 -2.82 11.39
N LEU A 82 -0.18 -4.04 11.49
CA LEU A 82 0.53 -5.28 11.19
C LEU A 82 0.67 -5.53 9.69
N SER A 83 -0.20 -4.95 8.86
CA SER A 83 -0.18 -5.20 7.41
C SER A 83 1.02 -4.54 6.73
N PRO A 84 1.94 -5.31 6.10
CA PRO A 84 3.04 -4.72 5.32
C PRO A 84 2.53 -3.99 4.07
N TYR A 85 1.31 -4.33 3.60
CA TYR A 85 0.71 -3.72 2.43
C TYR A 85 0.31 -2.27 2.67
N ARG A 86 -0.02 -1.90 3.91
CA ARG A 86 -0.29 -0.51 4.30
C ARG A 86 0.92 0.37 4.00
N TYR A 87 2.06 0.04 4.59
CA TYR A 87 3.31 0.80 4.41
C TYR A 87 3.76 0.81 2.94
N THR A 88 3.62 -0.32 2.24
CA THR A 88 3.95 -0.37 0.81
C THR A 88 3.04 0.56 0.00
N TYR A 89 1.74 0.57 0.27
CA TYR A 89 0.78 1.43 -0.41
C TYR A 89 1.05 2.91 -0.16
N THR A 90 1.26 3.31 1.09
CA THR A 90 1.63 4.69 1.46
C THR A 90 2.92 5.12 0.78
N GLY A 91 3.96 4.28 0.80
CA GLY A 91 5.23 4.57 0.13
C GLY A 91 5.09 4.73 -1.38
N LEU A 92 4.31 3.87 -2.04
CA LEU A 92 4.06 3.97 -3.49
C LEU A 92 3.24 5.22 -3.85
N LEU A 93 2.24 5.58 -3.04
CA LEU A 93 1.47 6.81 -3.22
C LEU A 93 2.36 8.04 -3.14
N ILE A 94 3.21 8.13 -2.12
CA ILE A 94 4.10 9.28 -1.97
C ILE A 94 5.07 9.36 -3.15
N VAL A 95 5.70 8.24 -3.55
CA VAL A 95 6.61 8.22 -4.70
C VAL A 95 5.92 8.70 -5.99
N GLN A 96 4.64 8.38 -6.15
CA GLN A 96 3.88 8.81 -7.32
C GLN A 96 3.52 10.30 -7.29
N TRP A 97 3.16 10.85 -6.12
CA TRP A 97 2.59 12.19 -6.00
C TRP A 97 3.56 13.29 -5.53
N ARG A 98 4.73 12.95 -4.99
CA ARG A 98 5.68 13.92 -4.40
C ARG A 98 6.18 15.00 -5.37
N ASP A 99 6.25 14.67 -6.66
CA ASP A 99 6.86 15.51 -7.70
C ASP A 99 5.81 15.99 -8.74
N ILE A 100 4.53 16.04 -8.34
CA ILE A 100 3.43 16.56 -9.16
C ILE A 100 3.03 17.94 -8.66
N ASP A 101 3.54 18.98 -9.32
CA ASP A 101 3.32 20.38 -8.94
C ASP A 101 1.98 20.94 -9.41
N TYR A 102 1.42 20.38 -10.48
CA TYR A 102 0.20 20.90 -11.10
C TYR A 102 -0.72 19.79 -11.60
N ILE A 103 -1.97 19.87 -11.18
CA ILE A 103 -3.07 19.03 -11.65
C ILE A 103 -4.12 19.98 -12.26
N SER A 104 -4.45 19.76 -13.53
CA SER A 104 -5.42 20.60 -14.23
C SER A 104 -6.83 20.35 -13.69
N CYS A 105 -7.36 21.32 -12.94
CA CYS A 105 -8.76 21.36 -12.54
C CYS A 105 -9.60 21.99 -13.66
N THR A 106 -10.05 21.19 -14.63
CA THR A 106 -11.05 21.65 -15.61
C THR A 106 -12.42 21.31 -15.07
N TYR A 107 -13.12 22.30 -14.50
CA TYR A 107 -14.55 22.17 -14.26
C TYR A 107 -15.24 22.33 -15.61
N SER A 108 -15.89 21.28 -16.13
CA SER A 108 -16.93 21.51 -17.12
C SER A 108 -18.12 22.07 -16.36
N THR A 109 -18.44 23.33 -16.61
CA THR A 109 -19.72 23.92 -16.22
C THR A 109 -20.81 23.31 -17.10
N ASP A 110 -21.03 22.00 -17.02
CA ASP A 110 -22.10 21.31 -17.77
C ASP A 110 -23.43 21.30 -16.98
N TYR A 111 -23.45 21.90 -15.79
CA TYR A 111 -24.66 22.24 -15.07
C TYR A 111 -24.69 23.76 -14.84
N GLU A 112 -25.18 24.49 -15.84
CA GLU A 112 -25.63 25.87 -15.65
C GLU A 112 -26.87 25.85 -14.74
N ASP A 113 -26.67 26.01 -13.44
CA ASP A 113 -27.69 26.65 -12.62
C ASP A 113 -27.39 28.15 -12.66
N TRP A 114 -28.19 28.89 -13.46
CA TRP A 114 -27.84 30.22 -13.97
C TRP A 114 -27.85 31.37 -12.93
N PHE A 115 -28.15 31.08 -11.67
CA PHE A 115 -28.57 32.14 -10.75
C PHE A 115 -27.45 32.81 -9.94
N ASP A 116 -26.28 32.19 -9.73
CA ASP A 116 -25.27 32.73 -8.80
C ASP A 116 -23.83 32.84 -9.36
N ALA A 117 -23.68 33.15 -10.65
CA ALA A 117 -22.36 33.33 -11.30
C ALA A 117 -21.84 34.79 -11.29
N TYR A 118 -22.36 35.68 -10.43
CA TYR A 118 -21.98 37.12 -10.49
C TYR A 118 -20.95 37.57 -9.45
N ASN A 119 -20.61 36.75 -8.46
CA ASN A 119 -19.53 37.03 -7.49
C ASN A 119 -18.81 35.75 -7.06
N ALA A 120 -18.50 34.86 -8.00
CA ALA A 120 -17.64 33.70 -7.72
C ALA A 120 -16.18 34.16 -7.54
N THR A 121 -15.88 34.78 -6.39
CA THR A 121 -14.52 34.82 -5.87
C THR A 121 -14.11 33.40 -5.57
N THR A 122 -13.47 32.77 -6.55
CA THR A 122 -12.46 31.70 -6.42
C THR A 122 -12.55 30.89 -5.13
N SER A 123 -13.66 30.19 -4.95
CA SER A 123 -13.83 29.25 -3.84
C SER A 123 -13.66 27.86 -4.44
N THR A 124 -12.39 27.45 -4.49
CA THR A 124 -11.88 26.13 -4.86
C THR A 124 -12.35 25.08 -3.84
N SER A 125 -13.65 24.91 -3.64
CA SER A 125 -14.17 23.97 -2.65
C SER A 125 -14.21 22.55 -3.24
N GLY A 126 -13.05 21.90 -3.36
CA GLY A 126 -12.97 20.45 -3.59
C GLY A 126 -12.04 19.95 -4.69
N CYS A 127 -11.33 20.82 -5.43
CA CYS A 127 -10.37 20.36 -6.44
C CYS A 127 -8.93 20.34 -5.91
N LEU A 128 -8.25 19.21 -6.09
CA LEU A 128 -6.85 19.00 -5.71
C LEU A 128 -5.97 19.53 -6.85
N THR A 129 -5.12 20.51 -6.55
CA THR A 129 -4.32 21.26 -7.54
C THR A 129 -2.88 20.79 -7.65
N ASN A 130 -2.39 20.04 -6.66
CA ASN A 130 -1.05 19.46 -6.64
C ASN A 130 -1.05 18.08 -5.95
N GLY A 131 0.05 17.34 -6.10
CA GLY A 131 0.21 16.03 -5.47
C GLY A 131 0.30 16.07 -3.94
N TYR A 132 0.77 17.17 -3.37
CA TYR A 132 0.80 17.35 -1.91
C TYR A 132 -0.60 17.45 -1.29
N GLU A 133 -1.54 18.11 -1.98
CA GLU A 133 -2.94 18.17 -1.57
C GLU A 133 -3.59 16.80 -1.66
N VAL A 134 -3.27 16.01 -2.69
CA VAL A 134 -3.72 14.61 -2.81
C VAL A 134 -3.22 13.82 -1.60
N LEU A 135 -1.92 13.86 -1.31
CA LEU A 135 -1.35 13.14 -0.16
C LEU A 135 -1.98 13.58 1.16
N ARG A 136 -2.26 14.87 1.33
CA ARG A 136 -2.92 15.42 2.53
C ARG A 136 -4.37 14.97 2.66
N ASP A 137 -5.12 14.87 1.57
CA ASP A 137 -6.50 14.35 1.56
C ASP A 137 -6.55 12.88 2.01
N TYR A 138 -5.57 12.08 1.59
CA TYR A 138 -5.39 10.71 2.06
C TYR A 138 -4.76 10.59 3.45
N GLY A 139 -4.29 11.69 4.06
CA GLY A 139 -3.67 11.69 5.39
C GLY A 139 -2.20 11.24 5.43
N TYR A 140 -1.49 11.26 4.30
CA TYR A 140 -0.10 10.80 4.20
C TYR A 140 0.90 11.96 4.13
N ASN A 141 2.03 11.80 4.83
CA ASN A 141 3.13 12.76 4.80
C ASN A 141 4.27 12.30 3.89
N PRO A 142 4.79 13.17 3.01
CA PRO A 142 5.82 12.79 2.04
C PRO A 142 7.20 12.46 2.64
N GLY A 143 7.43 12.81 3.91
CA GLY A 143 8.69 12.55 4.61
C GLY A 143 8.88 11.09 5.06
N ASP A 144 7.80 10.30 5.08
CA ASP A 144 7.79 9.01 5.76
C ASP A 144 8.14 7.81 4.85
N VAL A 145 8.36 8.03 3.55
CA VAL A 145 8.64 6.97 2.56
C VAL A 145 9.76 6.04 3.02
N ARG A 146 10.87 6.61 3.51
CA ARG A 146 12.01 5.77 3.91
C ARG A 146 11.67 4.87 5.09
N PHE A 147 10.87 5.37 6.03
CA PHE A 147 10.42 4.58 7.18
C PHE A 147 9.49 3.45 6.72
N ASP A 148 8.54 3.74 5.85
CA ASP A 148 7.60 2.74 5.31
C ASP A 148 8.32 1.58 4.63
N PHE A 149 9.30 1.88 3.78
CA PHE A 149 10.11 0.86 3.12
C PHE A 149 10.88 -0.01 4.13
N TRP A 150 11.48 0.58 5.17
CA TRP A 150 12.20 -0.17 6.21
C TRP A 150 11.27 -1.09 7.01
N VAL A 151 10.05 -0.67 7.30
CA VAL A 151 9.06 -1.51 8.00
C VAL A 151 8.72 -2.75 7.17
N VAL A 152 8.54 -2.62 5.86
CA VAL A 152 8.26 -3.75 4.97
C VAL A 152 9.43 -4.74 4.93
N VAL A 153 10.67 -4.25 4.86
CA VAL A 153 11.88 -5.09 4.93
C VAL A 153 11.92 -5.85 6.26
N ALA A 154 11.72 -5.15 7.38
CA ALA A 154 11.73 -5.76 8.70
C ALA A 154 10.64 -6.83 8.85
N PHE A 155 9.45 -6.56 8.32
CA PHE A 155 8.35 -7.52 8.29
C PHE A 155 8.71 -8.80 7.51
N PHE A 156 9.31 -8.65 6.33
CA PHE A 156 9.75 -9.80 5.51
C PHE A 156 10.72 -10.71 6.28
N PHE A 157 11.77 -10.14 6.89
CA PHE A 157 12.70 -10.94 7.68
C PHE A 157 12.04 -11.56 8.91
N ALA A 158 11.09 -10.87 9.55
CA ALA A 158 10.37 -11.41 10.69
C ALA A 158 9.55 -12.67 10.31
N VAL A 159 8.80 -12.63 9.20
CA VAL A 159 8.01 -13.80 8.76
C VAL A 159 8.89 -14.98 8.34
N GLU A 160 10.03 -14.73 7.70
CA GLU A 160 10.99 -15.78 7.33
C GLU A 160 11.64 -16.41 8.58
N ILE A 161 12.02 -15.60 9.57
CA ILE A 161 12.54 -16.09 10.85
C ILE A 161 11.50 -16.95 11.56
N ILE A 162 10.23 -16.53 11.59
CA ILE A 162 9.15 -17.31 12.18
C ILE A 162 8.99 -18.64 11.45
N GLY A 163 8.95 -18.63 10.12
CA GLY A 163 8.89 -19.85 9.30
C GLY A 163 10.04 -20.81 9.61
N TYR A 164 11.27 -20.30 9.65
CA TYR A 164 12.46 -21.08 10.01
C TYR A 164 12.36 -21.68 11.41
N LEU A 165 11.96 -20.90 12.41
CA LEU A 165 11.83 -21.38 13.80
C LEU A 165 10.76 -22.48 13.94
N VAL A 166 9.64 -22.36 13.22
CA VAL A 166 8.58 -23.38 13.20
C VAL A 166 9.10 -24.69 12.60
N LEU A 167 9.79 -24.61 11.46
CA LEU A 167 10.38 -25.78 10.81
C LEU A 167 11.46 -26.42 11.68
N TRP A 168 12.31 -25.60 12.31
CA TRP A 168 13.35 -26.08 13.21
C TRP A 168 12.78 -26.84 14.41
N ARG A 169 11.73 -26.31 15.06
CA ARG A 169 11.04 -27.00 16.16
C ARG A 169 10.43 -28.33 15.72
N ARG A 170 9.74 -28.37 14.58
CA ARG A 170 9.16 -29.60 14.01
C ARG A 170 10.22 -30.63 13.63
N GLY A 171 11.31 -30.18 13.01
CA GLY A 171 12.44 -31.02 12.64
C GLY A 171 13.14 -31.63 13.86
N SER A 172 13.30 -30.86 14.94
CA SER A 172 13.88 -31.37 16.19
C SER A 172 12.99 -32.39 16.88
N GLN A 173 11.65 -32.27 16.80
CA GLN A 173 10.72 -33.23 17.39
C GLN A 173 10.70 -34.56 16.64
N ARG A 174 10.90 -34.58 15.32
CA ARG A 174 10.98 -35.81 14.51
C ARG A 174 12.28 -36.60 14.70
N ARG A 175 13.33 -36.00 15.27
CA ARG A 175 14.62 -36.65 15.53
C ARG A 175 14.69 -37.37 16.89
N LYS A 176 13.69 -37.18 17.76
CA LYS A 176 13.52 -37.94 19.00
C LYS A 176 12.54 -39.07 18.78
#